data_AF-A0A0C5VPX5-F1
#
_entry.id   AF-A0A0C5VPX5-F1
#
_cell.length_a   1.000
_cell.length_b   1.000
_cell.length_c   1.000
_cell.angle_alpha   90.00
_cell.angle_beta   90.00
_cell.angle_gamma   90.00
#
_symmetry.space_group_name_H-M   'P 1'
#
loop_
_entity.id
_entity.type
_entity.pdbx_description
1 polymer ?
#
loop_
_entity_poly.entity_id
_entity_poly.type
_entity_poly.pdbx_seq_one_letter_code
_entity_poly.pdbx_strand_id
1 'polypeptide(L)'
;MTDTSGICFLSYKRECSDQAALIVDALRDHGVAVWQDVSDLPAGITESEIRTRLNDQETACAVILVTPEVRNSPMIRDVEVEGIFRRVSQQDGFFAQLVLADGVVDYKDADEILGTRTSGILPSSKNCLKFNGKVDADIARKVAEVVLKNRLIKLNETSQDAGPIRIRVNTRQPPLRKEVGYALNLDLCHHYDGRLLKPDSWKEFIQPAFLCIKNKIHENFSTNRILELSGQLSLPIAVSLGVTFSNVSGLKANWIQENSRAWGENVDREDSGFKETILPREVNGNEYALLVSVTSDVINFFGAIANTLPLRAMINVKPNGVDPNRNLRLTPGEALDVANVATCALRRAIDQYGRRGTVHLVIAGPAGLAFLIGQKLNTISSVQTYEFINTSECSYVPALTLFPNQ
;
A
#
# COMPACT_ATOMS: atom_id res chain seq x y z
N MET A 1 17.82 13.80 -16.80
CA MET A 1 17.69 13.45 -15.38
C MET A 1 16.49 12.52 -15.29
N THR A 2 16.61 11.41 -14.58
CA THR A 2 15.57 10.39 -14.47
C THR A 2 14.48 10.83 -13.50
N ASP A 3 13.22 10.60 -13.86
CA ASP A 3 12.11 10.68 -12.92
C ASP A 3 12.18 9.47 -11.97
N THR A 4 12.63 9.70 -10.75
CA THR A 4 12.85 8.65 -9.74
C THR A 4 11.55 8.02 -9.23
N SER A 5 10.39 8.62 -9.54
CA SER A 5 9.06 8.07 -9.25
C SER A 5 8.48 7.20 -10.38
N GLY A 6 9.17 7.15 -11.52
CA GLY A 6 8.76 6.43 -12.71
C GLY A 6 8.66 4.90 -12.55
N ILE A 7 8.49 4.20 -13.66
CA ILE A 7 8.27 2.75 -13.66
C ILE A 7 9.58 1.97 -13.44
N CYS A 8 9.44 0.71 -13.06
CA CYS A 8 10.50 -0.28 -13.07
C CYS A 8 10.40 -1.15 -14.33
N PHE A 9 11.48 -1.22 -15.11
CA PHE A 9 11.60 -2.16 -16.23
C PHE A 9 12.01 -3.54 -15.70
N LEU A 10 11.18 -4.57 -15.92
CA LEU A 10 11.54 -5.94 -15.54
C LEU A 10 12.06 -6.72 -16.75
N SER A 11 13.36 -7.02 -16.74
CA SER A 11 14.03 -7.87 -17.74
C SER A 11 14.04 -9.32 -17.25
N TYR A 12 13.48 -10.24 -18.03
CA TYR A 12 13.43 -11.67 -17.72
C TYR A 12 13.23 -12.50 -18.99
N LYS A 13 13.62 -13.77 -18.94
CA LYS A 13 13.36 -14.73 -20.00
C LYS A 13 11.92 -15.26 -19.89
N ARG A 14 11.17 -15.35 -21.00
CA ARG A 14 9.73 -15.72 -21.00
C ARG A 14 9.43 -17.04 -20.28
N GLU A 15 10.35 -17.99 -20.32
CA GLU A 15 10.29 -19.29 -19.62
C GLU A 15 10.29 -19.14 -18.09
N CYS A 16 10.63 -17.96 -17.58
CA CYS A 16 10.58 -17.57 -16.16
C CYS A 16 9.38 -16.66 -15.84
N SER A 17 8.31 -16.68 -16.65
CA SER A 17 7.13 -15.83 -16.46
C SER A 17 6.50 -15.92 -15.08
N ASP A 18 6.46 -17.12 -14.49
CA ASP A 18 5.84 -17.34 -13.19
C ASP A 18 6.63 -16.66 -12.06
N GLN A 19 7.96 -16.70 -12.15
CA GLN A 19 8.87 -16.01 -11.24
C GLN A 19 8.77 -14.49 -11.41
N ALA A 20 8.69 -14.03 -12.66
CA ALA A 20 8.52 -12.61 -12.97
C ALA A 20 7.18 -12.07 -12.45
N ALA A 21 6.10 -12.85 -12.54
CA ALA A 21 4.79 -12.48 -12.02
C ALA A 21 4.82 -12.24 -10.51
N LEU A 22 5.50 -13.12 -9.74
CA LEU A 22 5.67 -12.93 -8.30
C LEU A 22 6.42 -11.62 -7.97
N ILE A 23 7.49 -11.32 -8.72
CA ILE A 23 8.23 -10.05 -8.55
C ILE A 23 7.33 -8.86 -8.87
N VAL A 24 6.51 -8.93 -9.91
CA VAL A 24 5.61 -7.84 -10.30
C VAL A 24 4.55 -7.59 -9.25
N ASP A 25 3.90 -8.64 -8.74
CA ASP A 25 2.90 -8.51 -7.69
C ASP A 25 3.52 -7.90 -6.42
N ALA A 26 4.69 -8.40 -6.00
CA ALA A 26 5.42 -7.82 -4.86
C ALA A 26 5.82 -6.35 -5.09
N LEU A 27 6.25 -5.96 -6.29
CA LEU A 27 6.58 -4.56 -6.61
C LEU A 27 5.34 -3.66 -6.56
N ARG A 28 4.19 -4.15 -7.05
CA ARG A 28 2.90 -3.44 -6.98
C ARG A 28 2.46 -3.21 -5.53
N ASP A 29 2.65 -4.18 -4.65
CA ASP A 29 2.38 -4.03 -3.21
C ASP A 29 3.22 -2.95 -2.54
N HIS A 30 4.45 -2.78 -3.02
CA HIS A 30 5.41 -1.81 -2.48
C HIS A 30 5.34 -0.44 -3.16
N GLY A 31 4.38 -0.24 -4.07
CA GLY A 31 4.16 1.04 -4.74
C GLY A 31 5.09 1.31 -5.90
N VAL A 32 5.71 0.27 -6.46
CA VAL A 32 6.60 0.35 -7.63
C VAL A 32 5.84 -0.12 -8.86
N ALA A 33 5.43 0.83 -9.70
CA ALA A 33 4.81 0.51 -10.98
C ALA A 33 5.81 -0.25 -11.87
N VAL A 34 5.37 -1.33 -12.51
CA VAL A 34 6.22 -2.20 -13.35
C VAL A 34 5.79 -2.11 -14.80
N TRP A 35 6.77 -2.16 -15.70
CA TRP A 35 6.57 -2.37 -17.12
C TRP A 35 7.06 -3.77 -17.52
N GLN A 36 6.24 -4.51 -18.26
CA GLN A 36 6.57 -5.85 -18.77
C GLN A 36 6.33 -5.95 -20.28
N ASP A 37 7.27 -6.58 -20.98
CA ASP A 37 7.19 -6.95 -22.41
C ASP A 37 5.85 -7.65 -22.75
N VAL A 38 5.44 -8.62 -21.95
CA VAL A 38 4.33 -9.54 -22.26
C VAL A 38 2.94 -8.94 -22.03
N SER A 39 2.77 -8.05 -21.04
CA SER A 39 1.46 -7.46 -20.70
C SER A 39 1.23 -6.08 -21.33
N ASP A 40 2.30 -5.40 -21.75
CA ASP A 40 2.23 -3.98 -22.07
C ASP A 40 2.33 -3.68 -23.57
N LEU A 41 2.51 -4.69 -24.42
CA LEU A 41 2.62 -4.52 -25.87
C LEU A 41 1.84 -5.56 -26.69
N PRO A 42 1.26 -5.15 -27.84
CA PRO A 42 0.72 -6.08 -28.83
C PRO A 42 1.84 -6.91 -29.50
N ALA A 43 1.48 -8.06 -30.07
CA ALA A 43 2.44 -8.99 -30.67
C ALA A 43 3.36 -8.32 -31.71
N GLY A 44 4.69 -8.39 -31.48
CA GLY A 44 5.70 -7.97 -32.45
C GLY A 44 6.66 -6.87 -31.97
N ILE A 45 7.28 -7.06 -30.80
CA ILE A 45 8.25 -6.09 -30.28
C ILE A 45 9.42 -5.92 -31.25
N THR A 46 9.71 -4.67 -31.53
CA THR A 46 10.94 -4.27 -32.21
C THR A 46 11.97 -3.86 -31.17
N GLU A 47 13.23 -4.19 -31.41
CA GLU A 47 14.38 -3.70 -30.64
C GLU A 47 14.31 -2.18 -30.37
N SER A 48 13.81 -1.41 -31.32
CA SER A 48 13.59 0.04 -31.19
C SER A 48 12.67 0.43 -30.05
N GLU A 49 11.66 -0.37 -29.73
CA GLU A 49 10.67 -0.04 -28.70
C GLU A 49 11.25 -0.24 -27.29
N ILE A 50 11.96 -1.34 -27.07
CA ILE A 50 12.70 -1.58 -25.82
C ILE A 50 13.78 -0.51 -25.61
N ARG A 51 14.54 -0.16 -26.66
CA ARG A 51 15.54 0.92 -26.57
C ARG A 51 14.90 2.26 -26.25
N THR A 52 13.77 2.58 -26.88
CA THR A 52 13.00 3.80 -26.58
C THR A 52 12.58 3.80 -25.11
N ARG A 53 12.04 2.69 -24.62
CA ARG A 53 11.54 2.60 -23.24
C ARG A 53 12.65 2.70 -22.19
N LEU A 54 13.79 2.07 -22.39
CA LEU A 54 14.93 2.17 -21.47
C LEU A 54 15.56 3.56 -21.45
N ASN A 55 15.52 4.28 -22.58
CA ASN A 55 16.02 5.65 -22.68
C ASN A 55 15.00 6.71 -22.20
N ASP A 56 13.76 6.30 -21.94
CA ASP A 56 12.72 7.17 -21.40
C ASP A 56 13.09 7.62 -19.98
N GLN A 57 12.97 8.92 -19.71
CA GLN A 57 13.22 9.49 -18.38
C GLN A 57 12.20 8.99 -17.35
N GLU A 58 11.06 8.47 -17.80
CA GLU A 58 10.02 7.87 -16.97
C GLU A 58 10.34 6.44 -16.54
N THR A 59 11.40 5.83 -17.09
CA THR A 59 11.93 4.56 -16.59
C THR A 59 12.92 4.86 -15.48
N ALA A 60 12.47 4.69 -14.24
CA ALA A 60 13.20 5.05 -13.03
C ALA A 60 14.28 4.03 -12.67
N CYS A 61 14.00 2.75 -12.90
CA CYS A 61 14.91 1.68 -12.56
C CYS A 61 14.66 0.43 -13.40
N ALA A 62 15.54 -0.56 -13.26
CA ALA A 62 15.34 -1.89 -13.81
C ALA A 62 15.59 -3.00 -12.77
N VAL A 63 14.86 -4.09 -12.91
CA VAL A 63 15.14 -5.37 -12.25
C VAL A 63 15.49 -6.37 -13.35
N ILE A 64 16.59 -7.10 -13.19
CA ILE A 64 17.00 -8.16 -14.12
C ILE A 64 16.96 -9.49 -13.38
N LEU A 65 16.06 -10.37 -13.78
CA LEU A 65 16.02 -11.75 -13.31
C LEU A 65 17.03 -12.58 -14.11
N VAL A 66 18.14 -12.91 -13.48
CA VAL A 66 19.26 -13.64 -14.08
C VAL A 66 19.12 -15.12 -13.75
N THR A 67 18.80 -15.90 -14.78
CA THR A 67 18.76 -17.36 -14.75
C THR A 67 19.64 -17.93 -15.87
N PRO A 68 20.02 -19.22 -15.86
CA PRO A 68 20.84 -19.82 -16.91
C PRO A 68 20.27 -19.65 -18.33
N GLU A 69 18.95 -19.61 -18.48
CA GLU A 69 18.23 -19.48 -19.76
C GLU A 69 18.46 -18.13 -20.44
N VAL A 70 18.79 -17.09 -19.67
CA VAL A 70 19.12 -15.75 -20.19
C VAL A 70 20.31 -15.80 -21.16
N ARG A 71 21.23 -16.77 -20.99
CA ARG A 71 22.40 -16.96 -21.87
C ARG A 71 22.00 -17.10 -23.34
N ASN A 72 20.83 -17.66 -23.60
CA ASN A 72 20.31 -17.95 -24.94
C ASN A 72 19.40 -16.85 -25.50
N SER A 73 19.37 -15.66 -24.88
CA SER A 73 18.53 -14.54 -25.32
C SER A 73 19.40 -13.35 -25.77
N PRO A 74 19.71 -13.24 -27.08
CA PRO A 74 20.43 -12.08 -27.62
C PRO A 74 19.69 -10.77 -27.34
N MET A 75 18.36 -10.78 -27.37
CA MET A 75 17.55 -9.61 -27.06
C MET A 75 17.81 -9.07 -25.65
N ILE A 76 17.81 -9.96 -24.65
CA ILE A 76 18.08 -9.53 -23.26
C ILE A 76 19.53 -9.06 -23.14
N ARG A 77 20.48 -9.80 -23.68
CA ARG A 77 21.92 -9.54 -23.50
C ARG A 77 22.41 -8.31 -24.25
N ASP A 78 22.06 -8.20 -25.52
CA ASP A 78 22.61 -7.20 -26.45
C ASP A 78 21.75 -5.92 -26.53
N VAL A 79 20.50 -5.97 -26.05
CA VAL A 79 19.59 -4.81 -26.09
C VAL A 79 19.24 -4.33 -24.69
N GLU A 80 18.58 -5.18 -23.89
CA GLU A 80 18.05 -4.77 -22.59
C GLU A 80 19.16 -4.48 -21.58
N VAL A 81 20.05 -5.45 -21.34
CA VAL A 81 21.14 -5.36 -20.35
C VAL A 81 22.12 -4.26 -20.73
N GLU A 82 22.49 -4.15 -22.01
CA GLU A 82 23.33 -3.05 -22.51
C GLU A 82 22.67 -1.69 -22.25
N GLY A 83 21.37 -1.55 -22.55
CA GLY A 83 20.62 -0.32 -22.31
C GLY A 83 20.53 0.04 -20.84
N ILE A 84 20.25 -0.94 -19.97
CA ILE A 84 20.16 -0.77 -18.52
C ILE A 84 21.50 -0.30 -17.94
N PHE A 85 22.60 -0.96 -18.27
CA PHE A 85 23.91 -0.58 -17.72
C PHE A 85 24.43 0.74 -18.29
N ARG A 86 24.13 1.05 -19.55
CA ARG A 86 24.36 2.40 -20.09
C ARG A 86 23.63 3.46 -19.25
N ARG A 87 22.35 3.25 -18.90
CA ARG A 87 21.58 4.18 -18.04
C ARG A 87 22.18 4.31 -16.64
N VAL A 88 22.58 3.19 -16.01
CA VAL A 88 23.26 3.23 -14.69
C VAL A 88 24.54 4.08 -14.75
N SER A 89 25.33 3.95 -15.83
CA SER A 89 26.59 4.69 -15.98
C SER A 89 26.42 6.21 -16.15
N GLN A 90 25.22 6.68 -16.55
CA GLN A 90 24.92 8.11 -16.70
C GLN A 90 24.74 8.83 -15.35
N GLN A 91 24.61 8.10 -14.24
CA GLN A 91 24.45 8.65 -12.89
C GLN A 91 23.32 9.69 -12.75
N ASP A 92 22.25 9.54 -13.53
CA ASP A 92 21.18 10.55 -13.65
C ASP A 92 19.97 10.29 -12.74
N GLY A 93 20.12 9.40 -11.76
CA GLY A 93 19.07 8.93 -10.84
C GLY A 93 18.60 7.50 -11.12
N PHE A 94 18.85 6.97 -12.33
CA PHE A 94 18.52 5.58 -12.67
C PHE A 94 19.33 4.55 -11.86
N PHE A 95 18.70 3.45 -11.47
CA PHE A 95 19.38 2.33 -10.81
C PHE A 95 18.90 0.97 -11.33
N ALA A 96 19.72 -0.06 -11.16
CA ALA A 96 19.39 -1.43 -11.55
C ALA A 96 19.61 -2.40 -10.38
N GLN A 97 18.74 -3.41 -10.28
CA GLN A 97 18.81 -4.49 -9.30
C GLN A 97 18.92 -5.84 -10.02
N LEU A 98 20.00 -6.58 -9.76
CA LEU A 98 20.19 -7.94 -10.26
C LEU A 98 19.58 -8.94 -9.28
N VAL A 99 18.82 -9.90 -9.79
CA VAL A 99 18.23 -11.01 -9.02
C VAL A 99 18.79 -12.31 -9.59
N LEU A 100 19.72 -12.93 -8.86
CA LEU A 100 20.36 -14.18 -9.26
C LEU A 100 19.53 -15.34 -8.72
N ALA A 101 18.99 -16.16 -9.61
CA ALA A 101 18.11 -17.28 -9.30
C ALA A 101 18.50 -18.54 -10.10
N ASP A 102 17.86 -19.67 -9.82
CA ASP A 102 17.98 -20.91 -10.60
C ASP A 102 19.41 -21.40 -10.82
N GLY A 103 20.22 -21.37 -9.75
CA GLY A 103 21.58 -21.93 -9.76
C GLY A 103 22.67 -20.96 -10.19
N VAL A 104 22.35 -19.68 -10.42
CA VAL A 104 23.35 -18.62 -10.57
C VAL A 104 23.92 -18.28 -9.19
N VAL A 105 25.16 -18.70 -8.93
CA VAL A 105 25.73 -18.72 -7.57
C VAL A 105 26.39 -17.39 -7.24
N ASP A 106 27.03 -16.78 -8.22
CA ASP A 106 27.71 -15.52 -8.00
C ASP A 106 27.65 -14.53 -9.16
N TYR A 107 28.35 -13.42 -8.93
CA TYR A 107 28.41 -12.31 -9.87
C TYR A 107 29.21 -12.64 -11.14
N LYS A 108 30.22 -13.53 -11.04
CA LYS A 108 30.95 -13.99 -12.21
C LYS A 108 30.06 -14.85 -13.08
N ASP A 109 29.29 -15.76 -12.47
CA ASP A 109 28.29 -16.56 -13.20
C ASP A 109 27.29 -15.65 -13.92
N ALA A 110 26.83 -14.60 -13.24
CA ALA A 110 25.94 -13.60 -13.83
C ALA A 110 26.59 -12.82 -14.99
N ASP A 111 27.84 -12.35 -14.85
CA ASP A 111 28.58 -11.66 -15.93
C ASP A 111 28.79 -12.58 -17.13
N GLU A 112 29.04 -13.87 -16.92
CA GLU A 112 29.15 -14.85 -18.01
C GLU A 112 27.82 -15.08 -18.74
N ILE A 113 26.71 -15.15 -17.99
CA ILE A 113 25.36 -15.31 -18.55
C ILE A 113 24.94 -14.07 -19.33
N LEU A 114 25.19 -12.88 -18.78
CA LEU A 114 24.82 -11.60 -19.40
C LEU A 114 25.75 -11.27 -20.59
N GLY A 115 27.04 -11.62 -20.51
CA GLY A 115 28.03 -11.55 -21.58
C GLY A 115 29.10 -10.48 -21.41
N THR A 116 30.24 -10.66 -22.07
CA THR A 116 31.49 -9.87 -21.93
C THR A 116 31.39 -8.36 -22.17
N ARG A 117 30.30 -7.84 -22.74
CA ARG A 117 30.07 -6.39 -22.90
C ARG A 117 29.71 -5.70 -21.57
N THR A 118 29.41 -6.47 -20.54
CA THR A 118 29.04 -5.97 -19.20
C THR A 118 30.24 -5.85 -18.25
N SER A 119 31.39 -6.43 -18.64
CA SER A 119 32.63 -6.45 -17.89
C SER A 119 33.20 -5.03 -17.72
N GLY A 120 32.88 -4.40 -16.57
CA GLY A 120 33.32 -3.05 -16.19
C GLY A 120 32.18 -2.04 -15.93
N ILE A 121 30.93 -2.35 -16.33
CA ILE A 121 29.75 -1.46 -16.18
C ILE A 121 28.72 -2.06 -15.21
N LEU A 122 28.84 -3.35 -14.91
CA LEU A 122 27.94 -4.01 -13.96
C LEU A 122 27.92 -3.28 -12.60
N PRO A 123 26.73 -3.04 -12.04
CA PRO A 123 26.60 -2.43 -10.72
C PRO A 123 27.36 -3.25 -9.68
N SER A 124 27.96 -2.56 -8.68
CA SER A 124 28.70 -3.23 -7.59
C SER A 124 27.92 -4.41 -6.98
N SER A 125 28.61 -5.37 -6.37
CA SER A 125 27.99 -6.54 -5.68
C SER A 125 26.87 -6.18 -4.69
N LYS A 126 26.80 -4.93 -4.24
CA LYS A 126 25.72 -4.38 -3.40
C LYS A 126 24.35 -4.33 -4.09
N ASN A 127 24.30 -4.38 -5.41
CA ASN A 127 23.07 -4.35 -6.21
C ASN A 127 22.70 -5.74 -6.76
N CYS A 128 23.20 -6.80 -6.11
CA CYS A 128 22.88 -8.19 -6.45
C CYS A 128 22.16 -8.83 -5.27
N LEU A 129 20.98 -9.38 -5.53
CA LEU A 129 20.28 -10.27 -4.62
C LEU A 129 20.49 -11.69 -5.10
N LYS A 130 20.95 -12.57 -4.20
CA LYS A 130 21.28 -13.95 -4.51
C LYS A 130 20.37 -14.88 -3.75
N PHE A 131 19.79 -15.85 -4.46
CA PHE A 131 18.94 -16.85 -3.85
C PHE A 131 19.20 -18.23 -4.45
N ASN A 132 19.02 -19.26 -3.64
CA ASN A 132 19.12 -20.64 -4.10
C ASN A 132 17.75 -21.08 -4.61
N GLY A 133 17.67 -21.46 -5.88
CA GLY A 133 16.46 -21.97 -6.53
C GLY A 133 15.61 -20.89 -7.18
N LYS A 134 14.35 -21.25 -7.46
CA LYS A 134 13.36 -20.38 -8.10
C LYS A 134 12.92 -19.28 -7.14
N VAL A 135 12.60 -18.11 -7.70
CA VAL A 135 11.93 -17.02 -6.99
C VAL A 135 10.57 -17.51 -6.50
N ASP A 136 10.40 -17.52 -5.19
CA ASP A 136 9.12 -17.67 -4.50
C ASP A 136 8.61 -16.30 -4.02
N ALA A 137 7.49 -16.31 -3.29
CA ALA A 137 6.87 -15.10 -2.78
C ALA A 137 7.73 -14.34 -1.75
N ASP A 138 8.51 -15.04 -0.91
CA ASP A 138 9.38 -14.40 0.08
C ASP A 138 10.58 -13.72 -0.60
N ILE A 139 11.13 -14.37 -1.62
CA ILE A 139 12.18 -13.81 -2.46
C ILE A 139 11.66 -12.58 -3.23
N ALA A 140 10.50 -12.69 -3.87
CA ALA A 140 9.89 -11.58 -4.59
C ALA A 140 9.65 -10.36 -3.69
N ARG A 141 9.17 -10.59 -2.46
CA ARG A 141 9.05 -9.54 -1.44
C ARG A 141 10.39 -8.88 -1.14
N LYS A 142 11.46 -9.65 -0.88
CA LYS A 142 12.81 -9.08 -0.66
C LYS A 142 13.32 -8.26 -1.84
N VAL A 143 13.02 -8.68 -3.08
CA VAL A 143 13.34 -7.90 -4.28
C VAL A 143 12.61 -6.55 -4.24
N ALA A 144 11.31 -6.55 -3.97
CA ALA A 144 10.52 -5.33 -3.87
C ALA A 144 10.99 -4.41 -2.73
N GLU A 145 11.35 -4.95 -1.56
CA GLU A 145 11.90 -4.19 -0.44
C GLU A 145 13.20 -3.44 -0.81
N VAL A 146 14.10 -4.10 -1.55
CA VAL A 146 15.36 -3.48 -2.01
C VAL A 146 15.11 -2.44 -3.10
N VAL A 147 14.22 -2.71 -4.05
CA VAL A 147 13.85 -1.74 -5.08
C VAL A 147 13.20 -0.51 -4.47
N LEU A 148 12.29 -0.69 -3.51
CA LEU A 148 11.67 0.40 -2.75
C LEU A 148 12.73 1.21 -2.01
N LYS A 149 13.65 0.56 -1.29
CA LYS A 149 14.74 1.25 -0.59
C LYS A 149 15.57 2.11 -1.55
N ASN A 150 16.03 1.54 -2.66
CA ASN A 150 16.85 2.28 -3.63
C ASN A 150 16.07 3.44 -4.26
N ARG A 151 14.78 3.23 -4.55
CA ARG A 151 13.89 4.29 -5.03
C ARG A 151 13.78 5.44 -4.05
N LEU A 152 13.55 5.17 -2.76
CA LEU A 152 13.43 6.21 -1.75
C LEU A 152 14.76 6.96 -1.53
N ILE A 153 15.90 6.27 -1.59
CA ILE A 153 17.23 6.91 -1.59
C ILE A 153 17.34 7.89 -2.77
N LYS A 154 17.02 7.44 -3.99
CA LYS A 154 17.10 8.28 -5.19
C LYS A 154 16.13 9.44 -5.16
N LEU A 155 14.89 9.22 -4.71
CA LEU A 155 13.91 10.29 -4.48
C LEU A 155 14.45 11.33 -3.50
N ASN A 156 15.11 10.91 -2.42
CA ASN A 156 15.67 11.83 -1.43
C ASN A 156 16.87 12.62 -1.98
N GLU A 157 17.75 11.98 -2.76
CA GLU A 157 18.88 12.63 -3.42
C GLU A 157 18.45 13.66 -4.48
N THR A 158 17.34 13.41 -5.19
CA THR A 158 16.85 14.30 -6.27
C THR A 158 15.81 15.31 -5.82
N SER A 159 15.20 15.14 -4.64
CA SER A 159 14.22 16.10 -4.10
C SER A 159 14.93 17.40 -3.70
N GLN A 160 15.03 18.35 -4.63
CA GLN A 160 15.48 19.72 -4.33
C GLN A 160 14.47 20.48 -3.46
N ASP A 161 13.22 20.02 -3.42
CA ASP A 161 12.11 20.67 -2.73
C ASP A 161 11.56 19.80 -1.60
N ALA A 162 11.34 20.39 -0.42
CA ALA A 162 10.90 19.72 0.81
C ALA A 162 9.40 19.34 0.81
N GLY A 163 8.80 19.22 -0.38
CA GLY A 163 7.40 18.92 -0.58
C GLY A 163 6.99 17.54 -0.02
N PRO A 164 5.67 17.31 0.16
CA PRO A 164 5.15 16.07 0.71
C PRO A 164 5.51 14.85 -0.14
N ILE A 165 5.69 13.70 0.52
CA ILE A 165 5.80 12.41 -0.17
C ILE A 165 4.38 11.93 -0.45
N ARG A 166 4.04 11.87 -1.73
CA ARG A 166 2.72 11.43 -2.18
C ARG A 166 2.69 9.93 -2.44
N ILE A 167 1.72 9.26 -1.87
CA ILE A 167 1.52 7.81 -1.97
C ILE A 167 0.08 7.57 -2.43
N ARG A 168 -0.09 6.86 -3.55
CA ARG A 168 -1.42 6.44 -3.99
C ARG A 168 -1.63 4.96 -3.66
N VAL A 169 -2.83 4.61 -3.24
CA VAL A 169 -3.21 3.23 -2.92
C VAL A 169 -4.55 2.91 -3.57
N ASN A 170 -4.61 1.84 -4.37
CA ASN A 170 -5.84 1.41 -5.01
C ASN A 170 -6.14 -0.06 -4.74
N THR A 171 -7.42 -0.37 -4.50
CA THR A 171 -7.92 -1.74 -4.29
C THR A 171 -9.09 -2.09 -5.19
N ARG A 172 -9.52 -1.17 -6.07
CA ARG A 172 -10.74 -1.29 -6.87
C ARG A 172 -10.45 -1.19 -8.37
N GLN A 173 -9.57 -0.29 -8.73
CA GLN A 173 -9.11 -0.08 -10.10
C GLN A 173 -7.60 0.06 -10.06
N PRO A 174 -6.85 -0.59 -10.97
CA PRO A 174 -5.42 -0.40 -11.04
C PRO A 174 -5.14 1.09 -11.30
N PRO A 175 -4.10 1.67 -10.68
CA PRO A 175 -3.71 3.04 -10.99
C PRO A 175 -3.40 3.17 -12.48
N LEU A 176 -3.46 4.40 -12.99
CA LEU A 176 -2.83 4.66 -14.29
C LEU A 176 -1.35 4.26 -14.16
N ARG A 177 -0.81 3.56 -15.17
CA ARG A 177 0.58 3.07 -15.16
C ARG A 177 1.59 4.18 -14.81
N LYS A 178 1.24 5.42 -15.17
CA LYS A 178 1.94 6.63 -14.76
C LYS A 178 0.94 7.62 -14.17
N GLU A 179 1.14 7.96 -12.91
CA GLU A 179 0.54 9.14 -12.30
C GLU A 179 1.64 10.08 -11.86
N VAL A 180 1.72 11.22 -12.53
CA VAL A 180 2.74 12.25 -12.28
C VAL A 180 2.55 12.80 -10.87
N GLY A 181 3.65 12.91 -10.12
CA GLY A 181 3.67 13.55 -8.81
C GLY A 181 3.40 12.63 -7.63
N TYR A 182 3.35 11.30 -7.82
CA TYR A 182 3.31 10.32 -6.75
C TYR A 182 4.64 9.59 -6.63
N ALA A 183 5.22 9.57 -5.43
CA ALA A 183 6.45 8.83 -5.17
C ALA A 183 6.25 7.31 -5.20
N LEU A 184 5.09 6.86 -4.74
CA LEU A 184 4.69 5.44 -4.67
C LEU A 184 3.24 5.28 -5.16
N ASN A 185 3.00 4.25 -5.96
CA ASN A 185 1.68 3.91 -6.51
C ASN A 185 1.36 2.43 -6.24
N LEU A 186 0.70 2.17 -5.11
CA LEU A 186 0.33 0.82 -4.69
C LEU A 186 -0.88 0.33 -5.48
N ASP A 187 -0.72 -0.85 -6.09
CA ASP A 187 -1.79 -1.54 -6.82
C ASP A 187 -2.11 -2.87 -6.13
N LEU A 188 -3.07 -2.81 -5.21
CA LEU A 188 -3.51 -3.98 -4.44
C LEU A 188 -4.66 -4.71 -5.12
N CYS A 189 -5.08 -4.31 -6.34
CA CYS A 189 -6.26 -4.88 -6.99
C CYS A 189 -6.13 -6.39 -7.22
N HIS A 190 -4.90 -6.87 -7.44
CA HIS A 190 -4.61 -8.28 -7.64
C HIS A 190 -4.82 -9.15 -6.38
N HIS A 191 -4.92 -8.54 -5.20
CA HIS A 191 -5.30 -9.22 -3.95
C HIS A 191 -6.81 -9.28 -3.69
N TYR A 192 -7.64 -8.74 -4.59
CA TYR A 192 -9.09 -8.72 -4.43
C TYR A 192 -9.77 -9.68 -5.39
N ASP A 193 -10.88 -10.26 -4.93
CA ASP A 193 -11.92 -10.88 -5.76
C ASP A 193 -13.18 -10.00 -5.67
N GLY A 194 -13.39 -9.20 -6.71
CA GLY A 194 -14.41 -8.15 -6.71
C GLY A 194 -14.21 -7.16 -5.55
N ARG A 195 -15.14 -7.16 -4.59
CA ARG A 195 -15.07 -6.25 -3.42
C ARG A 195 -14.26 -6.80 -2.26
N LEU A 196 -14.03 -8.10 -2.22
CA LEU A 196 -13.48 -8.78 -1.06
C LEU A 196 -12.00 -9.06 -1.24
N LEU A 197 -11.26 -8.96 -0.14
CA LEU A 197 -9.86 -9.35 -0.12
C LEU A 197 -9.78 -10.89 -0.19
N LYS A 198 -8.87 -11.41 -1.00
CA LYS A 198 -8.56 -12.84 -1.05
C LYS A 198 -8.08 -13.33 0.33
N PRO A 199 -8.36 -14.59 0.70
CA PRO A 199 -7.84 -15.18 1.93
C PRO A 199 -6.34 -14.98 2.07
N ASP A 200 -5.88 -14.75 3.31
CA ASP A 200 -4.49 -14.58 3.73
C ASP A 200 -3.71 -13.41 3.12
N SER A 201 -4.23 -12.76 2.07
CA SER A 201 -3.54 -11.68 1.35
C SER A 201 -3.19 -10.50 2.25
N TRP A 202 -4.01 -10.24 3.27
CA TRP A 202 -3.71 -9.22 4.28
C TRP A 202 -2.43 -9.53 5.05
N LYS A 203 -2.34 -10.74 5.65
CA LYS A 203 -1.25 -11.10 6.56
C LYS A 203 0.04 -11.41 5.81
N GLU A 204 -0.07 -12.03 4.64
CA GLU A 204 1.08 -12.53 3.88
C GLU A 204 1.73 -11.45 3.01
N PHE A 205 0.95 -10.51 2.46
CA PHE A 205 1.45 -9.55 1.45
C PHE A 205 1.25 -8.10 1.86
N ILE A 206 -0.01 -7.68 2.08
CA ILE A 206 -0.34 -6.24 2.21
C ILE A 206 0.19 -5.66 3.53
N GLN A 207 -0.05 -6.32 4.66
CA GLN A 207 0.41 -5.83 5.97
C GLN A 207 1.94 -5.74 6.03
N PRO A 208 2.72 -6.78 5.63
CA PRO A 208 4.17 -6.67 5.52
C PRO A 208 4.63 -5.52 4.61
N ALA A 209 4.00 -5.34 3.45
CA ALA A 209 4.34 -4.25 2.53
C ALA A 209 4.12 -2.87 3.15
N PHE A 210 2.99 -2.65 3.84
CA PHE A 210 2.70 -1.39 4.54
C PHE A 210 3.73 -1.10 5.63
N LEU A 211 4.11 -2.11 6.42
CA LEU A 211 5.14 -1.98 7.44
C LEU A 211 6.51 -1.69 6.84
N CYS A 212 6.87 -2.36 5.73
CA CYS A 212 8.10 -2.09 5.01
C CYS A 212 8.13 -0.65 4.49
N ILE A 213 7.07 -0.19 3.82
CA ILE A 213 6.96 1.19 3.33
C ILE A 213 7.14 2.19 4.46
N LYS A 214 6.43 2.01 5.59
CA LYS A 214 6.58 2.86 6.77
C LYS A 214 8.04 2.93 7.23
N ASN A 215 8.67 1.76 7.42
CA ASN A 215 10.02 1.66 7.92
C ASN A 215 11.03 2.29 6.95
N LYS A 216 10.90 2.03 5.64
CA LYS A 216 11.80 2.60 4.63
C LYS A 216 11.62 4.11 4.45
N ILE A 217 10.40 4.64 4.58
CA ILE A 217 10.21 6.09 4.62
C ILE A 217 10.90 6.69 5.84
N HIS A 218 10.70 6.10 7.02
CA HIS A 218 11.32 6.56 8.26
C HIS A 218 12.86 6.48 8.21
N GLU A 219 13.44 5.47 7.56
CA GLU A 219 14.89 5.33 7.38
C GLU A 219 15.50 6.38 6.42
N ASN A 220 14.74 6.86 5.43
CA ASN A 220 15.28 7.66 4.32
C ASN A 220 14.88 9.14 4.35
N PHE A 221 13.86 9.52 5.12
CA PHE A 221 13.38 10.89 5.18
C PHE A 221 13.32 11.42 6.61
N SER A 222 13.41 12.74 6.75
CA SER A 222 13.21 13.39 8.05
C SER A 222 11.76 13.22 8.53
N THR A 223 11.58 13.05 9.84
CA THR A 223 10.27 12.89 10.48
C THR A 223 9.34 14.09 10.31
N ASN A 224 9.88 15.24 9.90
CA ASN A 224 9.10 16.44 9.61
C ASN A 224 8.44 16.42 8.23
N ARG A 225 8.82 15.50 7.33
CA ARG A 225 8.24 15.43 5.99
C ARG A 225 6.82 14.89 6.06
N ILE A 226 5.90 15.60 5.41
CA ILE A 226 4.48 15.22 5.35
C ILE A 226 4.31 14.08 4.34
N LEU A 227 3.53 13.08 4.70
CA LEU A 227 3.04 12.04 3.80
C LEU A 227 1.61 12.40 3.38
N GLU A 228 1.36 12.38 2.07
CA GLU A 228 0.04 12.59 1.49
C GLU A 228 -0.42 11.30 0.83
N LEU A 229 -1.36 10.61 1.49
CA LEU A 229 -1.94 9.36 0.98
C LEU A 229 -3.24 9.67 0.24
N SER A 230 -3.49 8.99 -0.88
CA SER A 230 -4.73 9.12 -1.64
C SER A 230 -5.08 7.82 -2.36
N GLY A 231 -6.25 7.76 -3.00
CA GLY A 231 -6.60 6.72 -3.95
C GLY A 231 -7.97 6.08 -3.71
N GLN A 232 -8.29 5.07 -4.52
CA GLN A 232 -9.58 4.38 -4.50
C GLN A 232 -9.46 3.03 -3.79
N LEU A 233 -9.76 3.00 -2.50
CA LEU A 233 -9.56 1.82 -1.67
C LEU A 233 -10.75 1.47 -0.78
N SER A 234 -10.79 0.21 -0.35
CA SER A 234 -11.75 -0.28 0.65
C SER A 234 -11.56 0.41 2.00
N LEU A 235 -12.64 0.71 2.72
CA LEU A 235 -12.58 1.34 4.05
C LEU A 235 -11.70 0.56 5.05
N PRO A 236 -11.72 -0.79 5.09
CA PRO A 236 -10.75 -1.56 5.86
C PRO A 236 -9.29 -1.20 5.61
N ILE A 237 -8.88 -1.03 4.35
CA ILE A 237 -7.52 -0.61 3.99
C ILE A 237 -7.24 0.84 4.40
N ALA A 238 -8.25 1.72 4.37
CA ALA A 238 -8.10 3.09 4.87
C ALA A 238 -7.77 3.11 6.37
N VAL A 239 -8.52 2.31 7.16
CA VAL A 239 -8.25 2.14 8.60
C VAL A 239 -6.86 1.58 8.81
N SER A 240 -6.46 0.55 8.05
CA SER A 240 -5.16 -0.08 8.24
C SER A 240 -4.00 0.86 7.91
N LEU A 241 -4.12 1.68 6.86
CA LEU A 241 -3.16 2.76 6.58
C LEU A 241 -3.09 3.77 7.73
N GLY A 242 -4.24 4.15 8.30
CA GLY A 242 -4.27 5.01 9.48
C GLY A 242 -3.55 4.41 10.69
N VAL A 243 -3.71 3.10 10.91
CA VAL A 243 -2.97 2.36 11.96
C VAL A 243 -1.47 2.33 11.66
N THR A 244 -1.09 2.00 10.42
CA THR A 244 0.32 1.96 9.98
C THR A 244 0.99 3.33 10.16
N PHE A 245 0.34 4.40 9.72
CA PHE A 245 0.82 5.79 9.78
C PHE A 245 0.15 6.57 10.93
N SER A 246 0.05 5.93 12.09
CA SER A 246 -0.52 6.54 13.29
C SER A 246 0.33 7.70 13.81
N ASN A 247 -0.25 8.56 14.64
CA ASN A 247 0.44 9.73 15.21
C ASN A 247 1.69 9.36 16.02
N VAL A 248 1.72 8.14 16.57
CA VAL A 248 2.86 7.65 17.36
C VAL A 248 4.00 7.11 16.49
N SER A 249 3.80 7.00 15.17
CA SER A 249 4.83 6.54 14.23
C SER A 249 5.97 7.54 14.02
N GLY A 250 5.81 8.79 14.47
CA GLY A 250 6.74 9.89 14.21
C GLY A 250 6.63 10.48 12.81
N LEU A 251 5.75 9.96 11.96
CA LEU A 251 5.47 10.46 10.61
C LEU A 251 4.19 11.30 10.60
N LYS A 252 4.20 12.43 9.87
CA LYS A 252 3.01 13.27 9.69
C LYS A 252 2.27 12.83 8.43
N ALA A 253 1.22 12.03 8.58
CA ALA A 253 0.47 11.47 7.46
C ALA A 253 -0.95 12.04 7.36
N ASN A 254 -1.32 12.47 6.15
CA ASN A 254 -2.61 13.03 5.80
C ASN A 254 -3.24 12.21 4.67
N TRP A 255 -4.57 12.11 4.69
CA TRP A 255 -5.35 11.59 3.57
C TRP A 255 -5.84 12.72 2.67
N ILE A 256 -5.58 12.65 1.38
CA ILE A 256 -6.10 13.58 0.38
C ILE A 256 -7.42 13.03 -0.16
N GLN A 257 -8.53 13.66 0.24
CA GLN A 257 -9.86 13.32 -0.25
C GLN A 257 -10.09 13.89 -1.66
N GLU A 258 -11.09 13.40 -2.40
CA GLU A 258 -11.37 13.72 -3.82
C GLU A 258 -11.44 15.22 -4.19
N ASN A 259 -11.61 16.13 -3.23
CA ASN A 259 -11.58 17.58 -3.43
C ASN A 259 -10.20 18.22 -3.15
N SER A 260 -9.13 17.41 -3.16
CA SER A 260 -7.75 17.81 -2.85
C SER A 260 -7.57 18.42 -1.47
N ARG A 261 -8.47 18.13 -0.51
CA ARG A 261 -8.31 18.57 0.88
C ARG A 261 -7.57 17.50 1.67
N ALA A 262 -6.53 17.93 2.38
CA ALA A 262 -5.80 17.10 3.32
C ALA A 262 -6.62 16.92 4.61
N TRP A 263 -6.86 15.67 4.97
CA TRP A 263 -7.51 15.24 6.19
C TRP A 263 -6.43 14.62 7.06
N GLY A 264 -6.12 15.27 8.18
CA GLY A 264 -5.03 14.89 9.04
C GLY A 264 -5.17 15.52 10.42
N GLU A 265 -4.31 15.08 11.33
CA GLU A 265 -4.32 15.51 12.73
C GLU A 265 -3.74 16.92 12.92
N ASN A 266 -3.16 17.48 11.87
CA ASN A 266 -2.61 18.84 11.82
C ASN A 266 -3.63 19.90 11.37
N VAL A 267 -4.88 19.52 11.16
CA VAL A 267 -5.96 20.44 10.78
C VAL A 267 -6.69 20.92 12.04
N ASP A 268 -7.18 22.16 12.01
CA ASP A 268 -8.03 22.69 13.07
C ASP A 268 -9.35 21.92 13.16
N ARG A 269 -9.72 21.52 14.37
CA ARG A 269 -10.94 20.77 14.64
C ARG A 269 -12.16 21.70 14.55
N GLU A 270 -13.20 21.25 13.87
CA GLU A 270 -14.49 21.94 13.72
C GLU A 270 -15.60 21.05 14.30
N ASP A 271 -16.60 21.60 15.00
CA ASP A 271 -17.72 20.80 15.52
C ASP A 271 -18.53 20.16 14.38
N SER A 272 -18.57 18.84 14.34
CA SER A 272 -19.29 18.08 13.32
C SER A 272 -20.78 17.92 13.61
N GLY A 273 -21.22 18.18 14.84
CA GLY A 273 -22.58 17.88 15.30
C GLY A 273 -22.88 16.38 15.45
N PHE A 274 -21.89 15.49 15.28
CA PHE A 274 -22.05 14.06 15.56
C PHE A 274 -22.17 13.81 17.05
N LYS A 275 -22.96 12.80 17.40
CA LYS A 275 -23.14 12.35 18.78
C LYS A 275 -22.96 10.85 18.87
N GLU A 276 -22.39 10.44 19.99
CA GLU A 276 -22.26 9.06 20.39
C GLU A 276 -23.48 8.60 21.20
N THR A 277 -23.79 7.31 21.10
CA THR A 277 -24.67 6.60 22.02
C THR A 277 -23.99 5.28 22.36
N ILE A 278 -23.80 5.03 23.67
CA ILE A 278 -23.20 3.78 24.16
C ILE A 278 -24.34 2.91 24.68
N LEU A 279 -24.58 1.80 24.00
CA LEU A 279 -25.61 0.82 24.34
C LEU A 279 -24.94 -0.38 25.01
N PRO A 280 -25.19 -0.64 26.31
CA PRO A 280 -24.73 -1.86 26.94
C PRO A 280 -25.42 -3.07 26.29
N ARG A 281 -24.70 -4.20 26.23
CA ARG A 281 -25.19 -5.46 25.66
C ARG A 281 -25.07 -6.55 26.71
N GLU A 282 -24.21 -7.54 26.49
CA GLU A 282 -24.11 -8.69 27.39
C GLU A 282 -23.24 -8.39 28.60
N VAL A 283 -23.69 -8.86 29.78
CA VAL A 283 -22.94 -8.60 31.02
C VAL A 283 -21.57 -9.29 31.00
N ASN A 284 -21.52 -10.49 30.41
CA ASN A 284 -20.33 -11.31 30.29
C ASN A 284 -19.61 -11.12 28.94
N GLY A 285 -20.13 -10.25 28.07
CA GLY A 285 -19.47 -9.90 26.83
C GLY A 285 -18.13 -9.23 27.10
N ASN A 286 -17.19 -9.41 26.18
CA ASN A 286 -15.84 -8.87 26.27
C ASN A 286 -15.39 -8.14 25.00
N GLU A 287 -16.26 -8.00 24.00
CA GLU A 287 -15.97 -7.31 22.74
C GLU A 287 -16.77 -6.01 22.62
N TYR A 288 -16.36 -5.13 21.72
CA TYR A 288 -17.00 -3.83 21.52
C TYR A 288 -17.33 -3.62 20.05
N ALA A 289 -18.46 -3.02 19.72
CA ALA A 289 -18.72 -2.55 18.36
C ALA A 289 -18.64 -1.03 18.30
N LEU A 290 -17.84 -0.49 17.38
CA LEU A 290 -17.81 0.94 17.05
C LEU A 290 -18.43 1.13 15.66
N LEU A 291 -19.61 1.74 15.65
CA LEU A 291 -20.46 1.94 14.50
C LEU A 291 -20.46 3.42 14.11
N VAL A 292 -19.95 3.75 12.92
CA VAL A 292 -19.82 5.14 12.45
C VAL A 292 -20.66 5.33 11.18
N SER A 293 -21.75 6.09 11.32
CA SER A 293 -22.75 6.31 10.28
C SER A 293 -22.68 7.74 9.75
N VAL A 294 -22.03 7.95 8.60
CA VAL A 294 -21.94 9.25 7.92
C VAL A 294 -22.82 9.27 6.67
N THR A 295 -22.65 8.29 5.78
CA THR A 295 -23.37 8.23 4.49
C THR A 295 -24.57 7.30 4.51
N SER A 296 -24.65 6.41 5.50
CA SER A 296 -25.73 5.43 5.67
C SER A 296 -25.76 4.96 7.12
N ASP A 297 -26.92 4.52 7.61
CA ASP A 297 -27.03 3.94 8.95
C ASP A 297 -26.47 2.51 8.97
N VAL A 298 -25.36 2.31 9.68
CA VAL A 298 -24.70 0.99 9.75
C VAL A 298 -25.43 0.02 10.69
N ILE A 299 -26.25 0.52 11.62
CA ILE A 299 -26.86 -0.32 12.67
C ILE A 299 -27.78 -1.39 12.08
N ASN A 300 -28.51 -1.04 11.02
CA ASN A 300 -29.48 -1.92 10.37
C ASN A 300 -28.79 -3.11 9.68
N PHE A 301 -27.64 -2.87 9.04
CA PHE A 301 -26.91 -3.89 8.29
C PHE A 301 -25.91 -4.67 9.15
N PHE A 302 -25.50 -4.13 10.31
CA PHE A 302 -24.64 -4.83 11.26
C PHE A 302 -25.42 -5.63 12.31
N GLY A 303 -26.71 -5.32 12.53
CA GLY A 303 -27.52 -5.92 13.60
C GLY A 303 -27.56 -7.46 13.58
N ALA A 304 -27.58 -8.08 12.40
CA ALA A 304 -27.55 -9.54 12.27
C ALA A 304 -26.23 -10.14 12.79
N ILE A 305 -25.09 -9.52 12.51
CA ILE A 305 -23.76 -9.93 12.99
C ILE A 305 -23.61 -9.62 14.47
N ALA A 306 -24.14 -8.48 14.93
CA ALA A 306 -24.04 -8.06 16.32
C ALA A 306 -24.67 -9.04 17.31
N ASN A 307 -25.61 -9.88 16.87
CA ASN A 307 -26.25 -10.90 17.70
C ASN A 307 -25.44 -12.20 17.81
N THR A 308 -24.40 -12.39 17.00
CA THR A 308 -23.53 -13.58 17.07
C THR A 308 -22.21 -13.31 17.81
N LEU A 309 -21.96 -12.06 18.18
CA LEU A 309 -20.74 -11.60 18.83
C LEU A 309 -20.98 -11.39 20.34
N PRO A 310 -20.01 -11.74 21.21
CA PRO A 310 -20.06 -11.51 22.67
C PRO A 310 -19.83 -10.02 23.01
N LEU A 311 -20.65 -9.14 22.46
CA LEU A 311 -20.52 -7.69 22.63
C LEU A 311 -20.87 -7.29 24.07
N ARG A 312 -19.92 -6.62 24.72
CA ARG A 312 -20.09 -5.91 25.98
C ARG A 312 -20.87 -4.62 25.80
N ALA A 313 -20.54 -3.86 24.74
CA ALA A 313 -21.21 -2.62 24.40
C ALA A 313 -21.14 -2.32 22.90
N MET A 314 -22.14 -1.59 22.41
CA MET A 314 -22.19 -1.03 21.06
C MET A 314 -22.15 0.50 21.15
N ILE A 315 -21.19 1.11 20.47
CA ILE A 315 -21.00 2.55 20.38
C ILE A 315 -21.49 2.99 19.00
N ASN A 316 -22.59 3.74 18.95
CA ASN A 316 -23.12 4.29 17.71
C ASN A 316 -22.79 5.78 17.59
N VAL A 317 -22.16 6.18 16.49
CA VAL A 317 -21.75 7.55 16.19
C VAL A 317 -22.44 7.99 14.91
N LYS A 318 -23.32 8.99 15.02
CA LYS A 318 -24.14 9.47 13.90
C LYS A 318 -24.44 10.97 14.03
N PRO A 319 -24.82 11.68 12.95
CA PRO A 319 -25.19 13.08 13.04
C PRO A 319 -26.44 13.28 13.90
N ASN A 320 -26.48 14.36 14.70
CA ASN A 320 -27.64 14.68 15.52
C ASN A 320 -28.81 15.18 14.67
N GLY A 321 -30.01 14.61 14.86
CA GLY A 321 -31.26 15.10 14.26
C GLY A 321 -31.35 15.04 12.73
N VAL A 322 -30.39 14.38 12.06
CA VAL A 322 -30.36 14.22 10.59
C VAL A 322 -30.32 12.73 10.26
N ASP A 323 -31.20 12.28 9.37
CA ASP A 323 -31.13 10.93 8.80
C ASP A 323 -29.79 10.79 8.04
N PRO A 324 -28.94 9.78 8.37
CA PRO A 324 -27.66 9.54 7.69
C PRO A 324 -27.77 9.29 6.17
N ASN A 325 -28.98 9.23 5.62
CA ASN A 325 -29.24 9.16 4.17
C ASN A 325 -29.13 10.49 3.40
N ARG A 326 -28.74 11.61 4.03
CA ARG A 326 -28.40 12.84 3.31
C ARG A 326 -26.93 12.80 2.88
N ASN A 327 -26.61 13.30 1.69
CA ASN A 327 -25.25 13.49 1.15
C ASN A 327 -24.41 14.46 2.00
N LEU A 328 -24.13 14.09 3.26
CA LEU A 328 -23.37 14.89 4.20
C LEU A 328 -21.93 14.92 3.73
N ARG A 329 -21.42 16.12 3.49
CA ARG A 329 -20.04 16.36 3.09
C ARG A 329 -19.31 16.98 4.26
N LEU A 330 -18.44 16.20 4.90
CA LEU A 330 -17.61 16.66 6.00
C LEU A 330 -16.49 17.57 5.49
N THR A 331 -16.21 18.66 6.20
CA THR A 331 -14.94 19.37 6.10
C THR A 331 -13.81 18.51 6.72
N PRO A 332 -12.53 18.83 6.45
CA PRO A 332 -11.42 18.19 7.14
C PRO A 332 -11.50 18.31 8.67
N GLY A 333 -11.88 19.50 9.19
CA GLY A 333 -12.02 19.75 10.62
C GLY A 333 -13.19 18.99 11.27
N GLU A 334 -14.33 18.90 10.57
CA GLU A 334 -15.48 18.10 11.01
C GLU A 334 -15.14 16.61 11.00
N ALA A 335 -14.43 16.11 9.98
CA ALA A 335 -14.01 14.71 9.92
C ALA A 335 -13.06 14.34 11.08
N LEU A 336 -12.14 15.26 11.43
CA LEU A 336 -11.28 15.11 12.59
C LEU A 336 -12.10 15.08 13.89
N ASP A 337 -13.13 15.91 14.01
CA ASP A 337 -14.06 15.88 15.13
C ASP A 337 -14.82 14.55 15.23
N VAL A 338 -15.38 14.04 14.13
CA VAL A 338 -16.06 12.73 14.11
C VAL A 338 -15.12 11.60 14.57
N ALA A 339 -13.88 11.57 14.07
CA ALA A 339 -12.88 10.60 14.50
C ALA A 339 -12.58 10.69 16.01
N ASN A 340 -12.50 11.91 16.55
CA ASN A 340 -12.33 12.14 17.98
C ASN A 340 -13.56 11.70 18.79
N VAL A 341 -14.78 12.05 18.38
CA VAL A 341 -16.02 11.63 19.04
C VAL A 341 -16.09 10.11 19.11
N ALA A 342 -15.85 9.43 17.98
CA ALA A 342 -15.87 7.98 17.89
C ALA A 342 -14.85 7.30 18.81
N THR A 343 -13.59 7.75 18.76
CA THR A 343 -12.53 7.12 19.56
C THR A 343 -12.61 7.47 21.05
N CYS A 344 -13.04 8.67 21.42
CA CYS A 344 -13.32 9.03 22.82
C CYS A 344 -14.51 8.24 23.38
N ALA A 345 -15.57 8.04 22.60
CA ALA A 345 -16.70 7.20 23.00
C ALA A 345 -16.30 5.74 23.22
N LEU A 346 -15.48 5.18 22.31
CA LEU A 346 -14.90 3.85 22.47
C LEU A 346 -14.06 3.74 23.74
N ARG A 347 -13.16 4.70 24.00
CA ARG A 347 -12.32 4.72 25.21
C ARG A 347 -13.17 4.77 26.48
N ARG A 348 -14.19 5.64 26.53
CA ARG A 348 -15.12 5.68 27.67
C ARG A 348 -15.87 4.36 27.88
N ALA A 349 -16.30 3.69 26.82
CA ALA A 349 -16.92 2.37 26.94
C ALA A 349 -15.93 1.32 27.48
N ILE A 350 -14.68 1.35 27.03
CA ILE A 350 -13.63 0.47 27.53
C ILE A 350 -13.32 0.75 29.01
N ASP A 351 -13.22 2.03 29.40
CA ASP A 351 -12.95 2.43 30.78
C ASP A 351 -14.10 2.05 31.72
N GLN A 352 -15.35 2.19 31.25
CA GLN A 352 -16.55 1.84 32.02
C GLN A 352 -16.74 0.33 32.17
N TYR A 353 -16.44 -0.45 31.12
CA TYR A 353 -16.82 -1.86 31.05
C TYR A 353 -15.64 -2.85 31.10
N GLY A 354 -14.41 -2.37 31.02
CA GLY A 354 -13.16 -3.14 31.17
C GLY A 354 -12.40 -3.39 29.85
N ARG A 355 -11.07 -3.30 29.87
CA ARG A 355 -10.22 -3.50 28.68
C ARG A 355 -10.02 -4.98 28.34
N ARG A 356 -10.93 -5.56 27.55
CA ARG A 356 -10.82 -6.94 27.03
C ARG A 356 -11.31 -7.00 25.57
N GLY A 357 -10.86 -8.03 24.86
CA GLY A 357 -11.39 -8.46 23.56
C GLY A 357 -11.08 -7.58 22.34
N THR A 358 -11.85 -7.82 21.29
CA THR A 358 -11.75 -7.20 19.97
C THR A 358 -12.74 -6.06 19.81
N VAL A 359 -12.33 -5.00 19.11
CA VAL A 359 -13.22 -3.93 18.66
C VAL A 359 -13.66 -4.19 17.23
N HIS A 360 -14.96 -4.34 17.00
CA HIS A 360 -15.60 -4.47 15.70
C HIS A 360 -15.89 -3.07 15.14
N LEU A 361 -15.08 -2.63 14.18
CA LEU A 361 -15.19 -1.31 13.57
C LEU A 361 -15.95 -1.38 12.25
N VAL A 362 -17.09 -0.71 12.21
CA VAL A 362 -17.98 -0.65 11.05
C VAL A 362 -18.19 0.82 10.67
N ILE A 363 -17.90 1.15 9.41
CA ILE A 363 -17.92 2.52 8.92
C ILE A 363 -18.76 2.58 7.64
N ALA A 364 -19.69 3.53 7.57
CA ALA A 364 -20.28 4.03 6.33
C ALA A 364 -19.91 5.51 6.17
N GLY A 365 -18.86 5.79 5.41
CA GLY A 365 -18.33 7.14 5.27
C GLY A 365 -17.13 7.22 4.31
N PRO A 366 -16.52 8.41 4.20
CA PRO A 366 -15.36 8.63 3.32
C PRO A 366 -14.10 7.95 3.84
N ALA A 367 -13.20 7.56 2.92
CA ALA A 367 -11.92 6.92 3.24
C ALA A 367 -11.05 7.78 4.19
N GLY A 368 -11.05 9.10 4.03
CA GLY A 368 -10.33 10.00 4.93
C GLY A 368 -10.76 9.90 6.39
N LEU A 369 -12.06 9.69 6.67
CA LEU A 369 -12.53 9.48 8.04
C LEU A 369 -12.06 8.12 8.58
N ALA A 370 -12.12 7.07 7.77
CA ALA A 370 -11.64 5.75 8.16
C ALA A 370 -10.13 5.76 8.47
N PHE A 371 -9.34 6.50 7.67
CA PHE A 371 -7.93 6.76 7.92
C PHE A 371 -7.70 7.48 9.26
N LEU A 372 -8.39 8.59 9.51
CA LEU A 372 -8.29 9.35 10.78
C LEU A 372 -8.68 8.52 12.01
N ILE A 373 -9.73 7.70 11.91
CA ILE A 373 -10.10 6.75 12.97
C ILE A 373 -8.93 5.79 13.21
N GLY A 374 -8.37 5.19 12.16
CA GLY A 374 -7.21 4.30 12.22
C GLY A 374 -6.02 4.91 12.98
N GLN A 375 -5.70 6.18 12.73
CA GLN A 375 -4.60 6.90 13.39
C GLN A 375 -4.77 7.01 14.92
N LYS A 376 -6.00 6.90 15.43
CA LYS A 376 -6.35 7.04 16.85
C LYS A 376 -6.54 5.71 17.59
N LEU A 377 -6.37 4.57 16.92
CA LEU A 377 -6.59 3.23 17.48
C LEU A 377 -5.35 2.65 18.19
N ASN A 378 -4.25 3.40 18.32
CA ASN A 378 -2.96 2.96 18.89
C ASN A 378 -2.98 2.50 20.37
N THR A 379 -4.14 2.51 21.02
CA THR A 379 -4.33 1.95 22.37
C THR A 379 -5.21 0.71 22.37
N ILE A 380 -5.73 0.29 21.21
CA ILE A 380 -6.63 -0.86 21.06
C ILE A 380 -5.83 -2.10 20.64
N SER A 381 -6.02 -3.22 21.35
CA SER A 381 -5.25 -4.44 21.14
C SER A 381 -5.58 -5.14 19.82
N SER A 382 -6.87 -5.24 19.49
CA SER A 382 -7.34 -5.91 18.27
C SER A 382 -8.56 -5.18 17.72
N VAL A 383 -8.57 -4.97 16.41
CA VAL A 383 -9.66 -4.30 15.69
C VAL A 383 -10.06 -5.17 14.50
N GLN A 384 -11.30 -5.66 14.48
CA GLN A 384 -11.89 -6.31 13.33
C GLN A 384 -12.65 -5.26 12.50
N THR A 385 -12.22 -5.05 11.27
CA THR A 385 -12.88 -4.16 10.31
C THR A 385 -13.88 -4.94 9.44
N TYR A 386 -14.82 -4.23 8.83
CA TYR A 386 -15.87 -4.80 8.01
C TYR A 386 -15.98 -4.10 6.66
N GLU A 387 -16.28 -4.86 5.59
CA GLU A 387 -16.62 -4.34 4.26
C GLU A 387 -18.12 -4.53 4.03
N PHE A 388 -18.75 -3.54 3.39
CA PHE A 388 -20.15 -3.65 2.99
C PHE A 388 -20.28 -4.32 1.63
N ILE A 389 -21.08 -5.38 1.56
CA ILE A 389 -21.43 -6.06 0.30
C ILE A 389 -22.87 -5.70 -0.06
N ASN A 390 -23.02 -5.03 -1.20
CA ASN A 390 -24.33 -4.73 -1.78
C ASN A 390 -24.81 -5.90 -2.67
N THR A 391 -25.14 -7.02 -2.03
CA THR A 391 -25.86 -8.17 -2.63
C THR A 391 -27.34 -8.13 -2.22
N SER A 392 -28.13 -9.14 -2.61
CA SER A 392 -29.56 -9.22 -2.29
C SER A 392 -29.91 -9.08 -0.80
N GLU A 393 -28.98 -9.44 0.10
CA GLU A 393 -29.19 -9.36 1.56
C GLU A 393 -28.53 -8.13 2.21
N CYS A 394 -27.74 -7.33 1.46
CA CYS A 394 -27.01 -6.15 1.95
C CYS A 394 -26.41 -6.32 3.34
N SER A 395 -25.17 -6.80 3.45
CA SER A 395 -24.57 -7.06 4.76
C SER A 395 -23.14 -6.56 4.86
N TYR A 396 -22.73 -6.30 6.11
CA TYR A 396 -21.30 -6.20 6.42
C TYR A 396 -20.71 -7.60 6.49
N VAL A 397 -19.44 -7.75 6.06
CA VAL A 397 -18.67 -8.98 6.27
C VAL A 397 -17.32 -8.65 6.90
N PRO A 398 -16.76 -9.54 7.75
CA PRO A 398 -15.42 -9.35 8.28
C PRO A 398 -14.40 -9.19 7.14
N ALA A 399 -13.55 -8.16 7.24
CA ALA A 399 -12.52 -7.86 6.23
C ALA A 399 -11.10 -8.07 6.78
N LEU A 400 -10.62 -7.19 7.66
CA LEU A 400 -9.25 -7.24 8.21
C LEU A 400 -9.26 -7.25 9.73
N THR A 401 -8.41 -8.10 10.32
CA THR A 401 -8.04 -7.98 11.73
C THR A 401 -6.73 -7.19 11.84
N LEU A 402 -6.77 -6.09 12.57
CA LEU A 402 -5.65 -5.19 12.82
C LEU A 402 -5.19 -5.33 14.28
N PHE A 403 -3.89 -5.14 14.51
CA PHE A 403 -3.30 -5.11 15.85
C PHE A 403 -2.56 -3.78 16.07
N PRO A 404 -3.29 -2.67 16.36
CA PRO A 404 -2.70 -1.33 16.42
C PRO A 404 -1.60 -1.11 17.47
N ASN A 405 -1.53 -1.97 18.50
CA ASN A 405 -0.57 -1.85 19.60
C ASN A 405 0.73 -2.67 19.38
N GLN A 406 0.91 -3.30 18.22
CA GLN A 406 2.07 -4.17 17.95
C GLN A 406 3.16 -3.48 17.14
#